data_AF-A0A955BRJ5-F1
#
_entry.id   AF-A0A955BRJ5-F1
#
_cell.length_a   1.000
_cell.length_b   1.000
_cell.length_c   1.000
_cell.angle_alpha   90.00
_cell.angle_beta   90.00
_cell.angle_gamma   90.00
#
_symmetry.space_group_name_H-M   'P 1'
#
loop_
_entity.id
_entity.type
_entity.pdbx_description
1 polymer ?
#
loop_
_entity_poly.entity_id
_entity_poly.type
_entity_poly.pdbx_seq_one_letter_code
_entity_poly.pdbx_strand_id
1 'polypeptide(L)'
;MLDKLFDIFPLQLVFRGLFPGGFFVVSYLVASEGWGCVATNLSANPLLCVGSAVFAGVVVYTLHRAVVYPPIELLMTATQKWRREAEGHKAFFRLITVESCQQLVDCWTIGACESEPENRRDVIIGHHLTVWNDYVHMQYVATVCIALGAVCGGNLPDKIGNQVIDVPLITMAGLFAVGALVGDLRRRTLIDCFLREQIAIPRRYFGKAMCNDQ
;
A
#
# COMPACT_ATOMS: atom_id res chain seq x y z
N MET A 1 -27.68 15.41 -9.09
CA MET A 1 -26.59 15.24 -10.09
C MET A 1 -25.27 14.96 -9.40
N LEU A 2 -24.92 15.68 -8.33
CA LEU A 2 -23.81 15.30 -7.43
C LEU A 2 -24.00 13.90 -6.81
N ASP A 3 -25.23 13.53 -6.39
CA ASP A 3 -25.48 12.21 -5.77
C ASP A 3 -25.16 11.05 -6.72
N LYS A 4 -25.54 11.18 -8.01
CA LYS A 4 -25.17 10.21 -9.06
C LYS A 4 -23.67 10.18 -9.36
N LEU A 5 -22.94 11.26 -9.07
CA LEU A 5 -21.50 11.36 -9.30
C LEU A 5 -20.73 10.64 -8.18
N PHE A 6 -21.24 10.67 -6.94
CA PHE A 6 -20.73 9.90 -5.81
C PHE A 6 -21.05 8.40 -5.89
N ASP A 7 -22.12 8.03 -6.60
CA ASP A 7 -22.39 6.63 -6.94
C ASP A 7 -21.40 6.07 -7.99
N ILE A 8 -20.88 6.92 -8.89
CA ILE A 8 -19.93 6.52 -9.95
C ILE A 8 -18.49 6.51 -9.44
N PHE A 9 -18.11 7.49 -8.61
CA PHE A 9 -16.80 7.55 -7.97
C PHE A 9 -16.99 7.57 -6.45
N PRO A 10 -16.84 6.42 -5.77
CA PRO A 10 -16.94 6.41 -4.32
C PRO A 10 -15.91 7.38 -3.74
N LEU A 11 -16.36 8.29 -2.86
CA LEU A 11 -15.50 9.27 -2.16
C LEU A 11 -14.22 8.63 -1.60
N GLN A 12 -14.32 7.39 -1.16
CA GLN A 12 -13.19 6.58 -0.72
C GLN A 12 -12.10 6.46 -1.79
N LEU A 13 -12.42 6.20 -3.06
CA LEU A 13 -11.44 6.13 -4.15
C LEU A 13 -10.76 7.48 -4.38
N VAL A 14 -11.50 8.59 -4.27
CA VAL A 14 -10.93 9.93 -4.40
C VAL A 14 -9.94 10.23 -3.29
N PHE A 15 -10.28 9.94 -2.03
CA PHE A 15 -9.36 10.09 -0.90
C PHE A 15 -8.15 9.16 -0.99
N ARG A 16 -8.36 7.92 -1.44
CA ARG A 16 -7.30 6.92 -1.67
C ARG A 16 -6.36 7.32 -2.81
N GLY A 17 -6.83 8.09 -3.80
CA GLY A 17 -6.01 8.68 -4.85
C GLY A 17 -5.30 9.96 -4.41
N LEU A 18 -5.98 10.82 -3.64
CA LEU A 18 -5.45 12.11 -3.22
C LEU A 18 -4.15 11.98 -2.41
N PHE A 19 -4.10 11.04 -1.46
CA PHE A 19 -2.92 10.84 -0.62
C PHE A 19 -1.65 10.49 -1.43
N PRO A 20 -1.61 9.38 -2.20
CA PRO A 20 -0.44 9.05 -3.02
C PRO A 20 -0.23 10.06 -4.15
N GLY A 21 -1.29 10.63 -4.70
CA GLY A 21 -1.23 11.65 -5.74
C GLY A 21 -0.60 12.97 -5.29
N GLY A 22 -0.75 13.34 -4.01
CA GLY A 22 -0.06 14.49 -3.44
C GLY A 22 1.46 14.37 -3.54
N PHE A 23 1.99 13.15 -3.37
CA PHE A 23 3.42 12.89 -3.54
C PHE A 23 3.90 13.10 -4.98
N PHE A 24 3.06 12.85 -5.99
CA PHE A 24 3.40 13.18 -7.38
C PHE A 24 3.63 14.68 -7.55
N VAL A 25 2.68 15.50 -7.06
CA VAL A 25 2.75 16.97 -7.18
C VAL A 25 3.96 17.53 -6.42
N VAL A 26 4.18 17.06 -5.19
CA VAL A 26 5.34 17.48 -4.39
C VAL A 26 6.64 17.06 -5.08
N SER A 27 6.74 15.81 -5.53
CA SER A 27 7.95 15.31 -6.19
C SER A 27 8.24 16.03 -7.51
N TYR A 28 7.20 16.34 -8.29
CA TYR A 28 7.31 17.14 -9.51
C TYR A 28 7.86 18.53 -9.20
N LEU A 29 7.25 19.24 -8.24
CA LEU A 29 7.67 20.60 -7.86
C LEU A 29 9.08 20.63 -7.28
N VAL A 30 9.46 19.63 -6.49
CA VAL A 30 10.83 19.50 -5.96
C VAL A 30 11.83 19.27 -7.09
N ALA A 31 11.54 18.33 -8.01
CA ALA A 31 12.45 18.03 -9.11
C ALA A 31 12.54 19.18 -10.13
N SER A 32 11.43 19.89 -10.37
CA SER A 32 11.41 21.04 -11.25
C SER A 32 12.01 22.27 -10.56
N GLU A 33 11.46 22.76 -9.46
CA GLU A 33 11.82 24.07 -8.87
C GLU A 33 12.72 24.00 -7.63
N GLY A 34 13.04 22.80 -7.15
CA GLY A 34 13.76 22.61 -5.90
C GLY A 34 12.87 22.76 -4.66
N TRP A 35 13.41 22.34 -3.50
CA TRP A 35 12.68 22.29 -2.23
C TRP A 35 12.14 23.64 -1.75
N GLY A 36 12.84 24.74 -2.04
CA GLY A 36 12.50 26.08 -1.53
C GLY A 36 11.22 26.68 -2.13
N CYS A 37 10.79 26.20 -3.30
CA CYS A 37 9.67 26.78 -4.04
C CYS A 37 8.38 25.95 -3.94
N VAL A 38 8.38 24.84 -3.20
CA VAL A 38 7.23 23.94 -3.12
C VAL A 38 6.04 24.63 -2.43
N ALA A 39 6.26 25.23 -1.26
CA ALA A 39 5.20 25.85 -0.47
C ALA A 39 4.54 27.04 -1.18
N THR A 40 5.32 27.84 -1.90
CA THR A 40 4.84 28.99 -2.66
C THR A 40 4.03 28.58 -3.89
N ASN A 41 4.44 27.52 -4.60
CA ASN A 41 3.69 27.02 -5.75
C ASN A 41 2.38 26.32 -5.34
N LEU A 42 2.39 25.57 -4.24
CA LEU A 42 1.19 24.93 -3.68
C LEU A 42 0.14 25.97 -3.24
N SER A 43 0.57 27.09 -2.66
CA SER A 43 -0.35 28.16 -2.22
C SER A 43 -0.82 29.06 -3.36
N ALA A 44 -0.02 29.21 -4.42
CA ALA A 44 -0.41 30.00 -5.59
C ALA A 44 -1.51 29.33 -6.42
N ASN A 45 -1.50 28.00 -6.55
CA ASN A 45 -2.44 27.26 -7.40
C ASN A 45 -3.03 25.99 -6.72
N PRO A 46 -3.71 26.12 -5.58
CA PRO A 46 -4.14 24.98 -4.78
C PRO A 46 -5.12 24.06 -5.52
N LEU A 47 -6.04 24.61 -6.33
CA LEU A 47 -7.00 23.83 -7.11
C LEU A 47 -6.31 22.98 -8.18
N LEU A 48 -5.30 23.53 -8.86
CA LEU A 48 -4.52 22.80 -9.85
C LEU A 48 -3.70 21.69 -9.19
N CYS A 49 -3.09 21.97 -8.03
CA CYS A 49 -2.34 20.98 -7.27
C CYS A 49 -3.23 19.83 -6.78
N VAL A 50 -4.41 20.14 -6.22
CA VAL A 50 -5.38 19.13 -5.79
C VAL A 50 -5.90 18.33 -6.98
N GLY A 51 -6.27 18.99 -8.08
CA GLY A 51 -6.75 18.33 -9.30
C GLY A 51 -5.71 17.36 -9.89
N SER A 52 -4.46 17.83 -10.03
CA SER A 52 -3.35 17.01 -10.50
C SER A 52 -3.02 15.85 -9.55
N ALA A 53 -3.09 16.09 -8.23
CA ALA A 53 -2.90 15.04 -7.23
C ALA A 53 -3.97 13.95 -7.38
N VAL A 54 -5.26 14.31 -7.41
CA VAL A 54 -6.34 13.33 -7.59
C VAL A 54 -6.18 12.56 -8.89
N PHE A 55 -5.91 13.26 -10.00
CA PHE A 55 -5.73 12.62 -11.31
C PHE A 55 -4.58 11.63 -11.31
N ALA A 56 -3.38 12.08 -10.93
CA ALA A 56 -2.18 11.22 -10.89
C ALA A 56 -2.40 10.03 -9.94
N GLY A 57 -2.95 10.29 -8.75
CA GLY A 57 -3.25 9.27 -7.77
C GLY A 57 -4.20 8.19 -8.28
N VAL A 58 -5.32 8.56 -8.90
CA VAL A 58 -6.30 7.61 -9.45
C VAL A 58 -5.71 6.81 -10.63
N VAL A 59 -5.01 7.47 -11.55
CA VAL A 59 -4.38 6.81 -12.69
C VAL A 59 -3.31 5.83 -12.23
N VAL A 60 -2.40 6.25 -11.37
CA VAL A 60 -1.32 5.40 -10.86
C VAL A 60 -1.90 4.27 -10.01
N TYR A 61 -2.92 4.53 -9.18
CA TYR A 61 -3.61 3.49 -8.42
C TYR A 61 -4.19 2.41 -9.34
N THR A 62 -4.91 2.84 -10.37
CA THR A 62 -5.55 1.93 -11.34
C THR A 62 -4.52 1.13 -12.13
N LEU A 63 -3.48 1.80 -12.62
CA LEU A 63 -2.39 1.18 -13.38
C LEU A 63 -1.58 0.23 -12.50
N HIS A 64 -1.30 0.62 -11.26
CA HIS A 64 -0.61 -0.22 -10.30
C HIS A 64 -1.40 -1.50 -10.05
N ARG A 65 -2.71 -1.41 -9.80
CA ARG A 65 -3.57 -2.58 -9.60
C ARG A 65 -3.66 -3.49 -10.83
N ALA A 66 -3.74 -2.91 -12.03
CA ALA A 66 -3.93 -3.67 -13.26
C ALA A 66 -2.63 -4.31 -13.80
N VAL A 67 -1.49 -3.62 -13.65
CA VAL A 67 -0.25 -3.96 -14.38
C VAL A 67 0.90 -4.31 -13.44
N VAL A 68 1.06 -3.57 -12.34
CA VAL A 68 2.23 -3.70 -11.46
C VAL A 68 2.00 -4.71 -10.34
N TYR A 69 0.78 -4.78 -9.81
CA TYR A 69 0.44 -5.68 -8.72
C TYR A 69 0.50 -7.16 -9.13
N PRO A 70 -0.01 -7.60 -10.30
CA PRO A 70 0.07 -9.01 -10.70
C PRO A 70 1.50 -9.61 -10.70
N PRO A 71 2.53 -8.97 -11.28
CA PRO A 71 3.89 -9.51 -11.23
C PRO A 71 4.49 -9.49 -9.81
N ILE A 72 4.20 -8.46 -9.00
CA ILE A 72 4.61 -8.43 -7.58
C ILE A 72 3.99 -9.60 -6.84
N GLU A 73 2.70 -9.86 -7.05
CA GLU A 73 1.99 -10.96 -6.43
C GLU A 73 2.53 -12.33 -6.86
N LEU A 74 2.84 -12.52 -8.15
CA LEU A 74 3.49 -13.72 -8.64
C LEU A 74 4.87 -13.93 -7.99
N LEU A 75 5.68 -12.87 -7.90
CA LEU A 75 7.00 -12.92 -7.27
C LEU A 75 6.89 -13.28 -5.77
N MET A 76 5.95 -12.66 -5.06
CA MET A 76 5.72 -12.92 -3.64
C MET A 76 5.24 -14.35 -3.41
N THR A 77 4.37 -14.86 -4.27
CA THR A 77 3.85 -16.23 -4.19
C THR A 77 4.95 -17.26 -4.45
N ALA A 78 5.80 -17.01 -5.45
CA ALA A 78 6.98 -17.83 -5.72
C ALA A 78 7.96 -17.81 -4.53
N THR A 79 8.19 -16.63 -3.94
CA THR A 79 9.05 -16.46 -2.76
C THR A 79 8.50 -17.20 -1.54
N GLN A 80 7.18 -17.15 -1.31
CA GLN A 80 6.53 -17.92 -0.25
C GLN A 80 6.63 -19.42 -0.50
N LYS A 81 6.40 -19.89 -1.73
CA LYS A 81 6.52 -21.31 -2.08
C LYS A 81 7.94 -21.81 -1.81
N TRP A 82 8.95 -21.08 -2.28
CA TRP A 82 10.35 -21.39 -2.03
C TRP A 82 10.67 -21.40 -0.53
N ARG A 83 10.16 -20.43 0.23
CA ARG A 83 10.30 -20.39 1.69
C ARG A 83 9.68 -21.62 2.36
N ARG A 84 8.52 -22.09 1.91
CA ARG A 84 7.86 -23.30 2.46
C ARG A 84 8.65 -24.57 2.17
N GLU A 85 9.25 -24.66 0.98
CA GLU A 85 10.13 -25.77 0.61
C GLU A 85 11.44 -25.73 1.43
N ALA A 86 11.96 -24.53 1.69
CA ALA A 86 13.13 -24.31 2.55
C ALA A 86 12.84 -24.52 4.05
N GLU A 87 11.59 -24.39 4.53
CA GLU A 87 11.19 -24.63 5.94
C GLU A 87 11.40 -26.10 6.39
N GLY A 88 11.64 -27.05 5.47
CA GLY A 88 12.20 -28.36 5.80
C GLY A 88 13.60 -28.30 6.43
N HIS A 89 14.29 -27.16 6.29
CA HIS A 89 15.58 -26.83 6.89
C HIS A 89 15.48 -25.50 7.68
N LYS A 90 15.08 -25.60 8.96
CA LYS A 90 15.21 -24.59 10.05
C LYS A 90 15.07 -23.09 9.70
N ALA A 91 13.93 -22.52 10.11
CA ALA A 91 13.77 -21.23 10.83
C ALA A 91 14.38 -19.90 10.31
N PHE A 92 15.06 -19.84 9.16
CA PHE A 92 15.90 -18.67 8.83
C PHE A 92 15.17 -17.42 8.29
N PHE A 93 13.87 -17.47 8.00
CA PHE A 93 13.17 -16.37 7.33
C PHE A 93 11.79 -16.02 7.92
N ARG A 94 11.55 -16.24 9.21
CA ARG A 94 10.31 -15.76 9.86
C ARG A 94 10.41 -14.26 10.16
N LEU A 95 9.92 -13.42 9.23
CA LEU A 95 9.78 -11.97 9.40
C LEU A 95 8.89 -11.56 10.60
N ILE A 96 8.01 -12.45 11.03
CA ILE A 96 7.17 -12.32 12.22
C ILE A 96 7.06 -13.68 12.89
N THR A 97 7.14 -13.72 14.23
CA THR A 97 6.99 -14.95 15.01
C THR A 97 5.50 -15.27 15.19
N VAL A 98 5.19 -16.54 15.48
CA VAL A 98 3.81 -16.96 15.79
C VAL A 98 3.29 -16.21 17.02
N GLU A 99 4.14 -15.97 18.01
CA GLU A 99 3.81 -15.18 19.20
C GLU A 99 3.44 -13.74 18.85
N SER A 100 4.20 -13.07 17.99
CA SER A 100 3.86 -11.72 17.53
C SER A 100 2.56 -11.69 16.74
N CYS A 101 2.29 -12.72 15.93
CA CYS A 101 1.00 -12.85 15.24
C CYS A 101 -0.16 -13.04 16.23
N GLN A 102 0.03 -13.84 17.28
CA GLN A 102 -0.97 -14.04 18.33
C GLN A 102 -1.25 -12.74 19.09
N GLN A 103 -0.21 -12.04 19.55
CA GLN A 103 -0.35 -10.75 20.24
C GLN A 103 -1.08 -9.71 19.38
N LEU A 104 -0.81 -9.70 18.08
CA LEU A 104 -1.46 -8.78 17.15
C LEU A 104 -2.95 -9.08 16.99
N VAL A 105 -3.31 -10.36 16.92
CA VAL A 105 -4.71 -10.83 16.90
C VAL A 105 -5.42 -10.50 18.19
N ASP A 106 -4.76 -10.76 19.33
CA ASP A 106 -5.31 -10.46 20.64
C ASP A 106 -5.60 -8.97 20.72
N CYS A 107 -4.65 -8.11 20.33
CA CYS A 107 -4.84 -6.65 20.22
C CYS A 107 -6.06 -6.24 19.38
N TRP A 108 -6.26 -6.85 18.21
CA TRP A 108 -7.43 -6.58 17.36
C TRP A 108 -8.75 -7.05 17.98
N THR A 109 -8.68 -7.99 18.91
CA THR A 109 -9.84 -8.64 19.53
C THR A 109 -10.06 -8.24 20.99
N ILE A 110 -9.25 -7.33 21.56
CA ILE A 110 -9.37 -6.80 22.93
C ILE A 110 -10.78 -6.29 23.27
N GLY A 111 -11.55 -5.83 22.28
CA GLY A 111 -12.94 -5.35 22.45
C GLY A 111 -14.03 -6.36 22.09
N ALA A 112 -13.68 -7.54 21.57
CA ALA A 112 -14.62 -8.62 21.29
C ALA A 112 -14.67 -9.51 22.53
N CYS A 113 -15.75 -9.43 23.33
CA CYS A 113 -15.94 -10.33 24.45
C CYS A 113 -15.81 -11.81 24.00
N GLU A 114 -15.24 -12.67 24.84
CA GLU A 114 -15.16 -14.12 24.57
C GLU A 114 -16.54 -14.79 24.34
N SER A 115 -17.62 -14.12 24.74
CA SER A 115 -19.01 -14.51 24.52
C SER A 115 -19.60 -14.07 23.16
N GLU A 116 -18.85 -13.31 22.36
CA GLU A 116 -19.26 -12.92 21.02
C GLU A 116 -19.22 -14.15 20.09
N PRO A 117 -20.21 -14.33 19.21
CA PRO A 117 -20.19 -15.43 18.26
C PRO A 117 -18.91 -15.36 17.40
N GLU A 118 -18.27 -16.51 17.13
CA GLU A 118 -17.03 -16.62 16.33
C GLU A 118 -17.06 -15.74 15.06
N ASN A 119 -18.23 -15.60 14.45
CA ASN A 119 -18.45 -14.79 13.26
C ASN A 119 -18.08 -13.30 13.44
N ARG A 120 -18.21 -12.71 14.64
CA ARG A 120 -17.83 -11.31 14.87
C ARG A 120 -16.33 -11.12 14.98
N ARG A 121 -15.62 -12.07 15.59
CA ARG A 121 -14.15 -12.07 15.69
C ARG A 121 -13.51 -12.16 14.30
N ASP A 122 -14.04 -13.05 13.46
CA ASP A 122 -13.58 -13.22 12.08
C ASP A 122 -13.78 -11.95 11.24
N VAL A 123 -14.93 -11.29 11.39
CA VAL A 123 -15.24 -10.03 10.69
C VAL A 123 -14.26 -8.91 11.10
N ILE A 124 -13.92 -8.81 12.38
CA ILE A 124 -12.97 -7.81 12.89
C ILE A 124 -11.57 -8.05 12.28
N ILE A 125 -11.09 -9.30 12.31
CA ILE A 125 -9.77 -9.64 11.76
C ILE A 125 -9.73 -9.43 10.25
N GLY A 126 -10.77 -9.86 9.52
CA GLY A 126 -10.90 -9.64 8.09
C GLY A 126 -10.89 -8.15 7.72
N HIS A 127 -11.54 -7.31 8.54
CA HIS A 127 -11.48 -5.86 8.38
C HIS A 127 -10.06 -5.32 8.55
N HIS A 128 -9.36 -5.69 9.62
CA HIS A 128 -7.98 -5.25 9.85
C HIS A 128 -7.01 -5.71 8.75
N LEU A 129 -7.16 -6.93 8.24
CA LEU A 129 -6.36 -7.43 7.11
C LEU A 129 -6.63 -6.66 5.81
N THR A 130 -7.88 -6.27 5.57
CA THR A 130 -8.27 -5.45 4.41
C THR A 130 -7.68 -4.05 4.50
N VAL A 131 -7.79 -3.41 5.67
CA VAL A 131 -7.21 -2.09 5.95
C VAL A 131 -5.68 -2.14 5.82
N TRP A 132 -5.03 -3.19 6.31
CA TRP A 132 -3.59 -3.39 6.11
C TRP A 132 -3.24 -3.46 4.62
N ASN A 133 -3.99 -4.24 3.84
CA ASN A 133 -3.77 -4.36 2.40
C ASN A 133 -3.91 -3.01 1.69
N ASP A 134 -4.88 -2.20 2.08
CA ASP A 134 -5.05 -0.84 1.55
C ASP A 134 -3.82 0.04 1.87
N TYR A 135 -3.28 -0.01 3.09
CA TYR A 135 -2.08 0.74 3.45
C TYR A 135 -0.86 0.33 2.63
N VAL A 136 -0.62 -0.98 2.48
CA VAL A 136 0.48 -1.51 1.65
C VAL A 136 0.32 -1.06 0.20
N HIS A 137 -0.90 -1.12 -0.33
CA HIS A 137 -1.18 -0.67 -1.68
C HIS A 137 -0.95 0.84 -1.84
N MET A 138 -1.39 1.67 -0.89
CA MET A 138 -1.12 3.10 -0.91
C MET A 138 0.39 3.41 -0.89
N GLN A 139 1.20 2.65 -0.15
CA GLN A 139 2.65 2.83 -0.13
C GLN A 139 3.29 2.51 -1.49
N TYR A 140 2.83 1.46 -2.17
CA TYR A 140 3.26 1.17 -3.54
C TYR A 140 2.86 2.28 -4.52
N VAL A 141 1.60 2.72 -4.48
CA VAL A 141 1.11 3.80 -5.35
C VAL A 141 1.87 5.11 -5.07
N ALA A 142 2.11 5.44 -3.80
CA ALA A 142 2.91 6.60 -3.41
C ALA A 142 4.35 6.51 -3.95
N THR A 143 4.99 5.33 -3.87
CA THR A 143 6.31 5.06 -4.47
C THR A 143 6.33 5.43 -5.95
N VAL A 144 5.35 4.92 -6.71
CA VAL A 144 5.25 5.17 -8.16
C VAL A 144 4.95 6.63 -8.44
N CYS A 145 4.07 7.27 -7.67
CA CYS A 145 3.78 8.70 -7.78
C CYS A 145 5.03 9.57 -7.55
N ILE A 146 5.85 9.26 -6.54
CA ILE A 146 7.11 9.97 -6.29
C ILE A 146 8.05 9.78 -7.49
N ALA A 147 8.27 8.53 -7.92
CA ALA A 147 9.17 8.24 -9.04
C ALA A 147 8.73 8.95 -10.33
N LEU A 148 7.44 8.93 -10.66
CA LEU A 148 6.89 9.62 -11.83
C LEU A 148 7.03 11.14 -11.71
N GLY A 149 6.71 11.72 -10.54
CA GLY A 149 6.85 13.15 -10.31
C GLY A 149 8.30 13.61 -10.49
N ALA A 150 9.25 12.88 -9.90
CA ALA A 150 10.68 13.14 -10.05
C ALA A 150 11.13 13.07 -11.52
N VAL A 151 10.74 12.03 -12.26
CA VAL A 151 11.09 11.87 -13.69
C VAL A 151 10.47 12.98 -14.55
N CYS A 152 9.22 13.35 -14.29
CA CYS A 152 8.55 14.42 -15.05
C CYS A 152 9.18 15.80 -14.77
N GLY A 153 9.57 16.10 -13.54
CA GLY A 153 10.20 17.37 -13.17
C GLY A 153 11.68 17.45 -13.59
N GLY A 154 12.42 16.34 -13.51
CA GLY A 154 13.86 16.28 -13.81
C GLY A 154 14.23 16.27 -15.30
N ASN A 155 13.29 15.91 -16.19
CA ASN A 155 13.51 15.91 -17.64
C ASN A 155 13.32 17.30 -18.31
N LEU A 156 13.23 18.37 -17.52
CA LEU A 156 13.13 19.72 -18.07
C LEU A 156 14.51 20.16 -18.61
N PRO A 157 14.60 20.61 -19.88
CA PRO A 157 15.86 20.80 -20.60
C PRO A 157 16.85 21.79 -19.95
N ASP A 158 16.36 22.70 -19.10
CA ASP A 158 17.19 23.71 -18.44
C ASP A 158 17.75 23.28 -17.07
N LYS A 159 17.49 22.04 -16.60
CA LYS A 159 17.69 21.65 -15.18
C LYS A 159 18.64 20.46 -14.94
N ILE A 160 19.52 20.16 -15.90
CA ILE A 160 20.53 19.08 -15.83
C ILE A 160 21.46 19.18 -14.59
N GLY A 161 21.57 20.36 -13.95
CA GLY A 161 22.34 20.57 -12.72
C GLY A 161 21.68 20.10 -11.41
N ASN A 162 20.41 19.69 -11.41
CA ASN A 162 19.64 19.40 -10.19
C ASN A 162 19.70 17.94 -9.70
N GLN A 163 20.58 17.09 -10.24
CA GLN A 163 20.63 15.66 -9.89
C GLN A 163 20.83 15.36 -8.39
N VAL A 164 21.40 16.30 -7.61
CA VAL A 164 21.56 16.16 -6.15
C VAL A 164 20.22 16.36 -5.40
N ILE A 165 19.28 17.10 -5.98
CA ILE A 165 17.96 17.41 -5.39
C ILE A 165 17.03 16.18 -5.41
N ASP A 166 17.29 15.21 -6.30
CA ASP A 166 16.49 14.00 -6.45
C ASP A 166 16.83 12.90 -5.44
N VAL A 167 18.00 12.95 -4.79
CA VAL A 167 18.44 11.90 -3.86
C VAL A 167 17.46 11.69 -2.69
N PRO A 168 16.92 12.72 -2.02
CA PRO A 168 15.92 12.53 -0.97
C PRO A 168 14.59 11.98 -1.51
N LEU A 169 14.18 12.35 -2.73
CA LEU A 169 12.97 11.82 -3.36
C LEU A 169 13.11 10.33 -3.68
N ILE A 170 14.24 9.93 -4.28
CA ILE A 170 14.57 8.54 -4.56
C ILE A 170 14.68 7.73 -3.27
N THR A 171 15.32 8.28 -2.24
CA THR A 171 15.42 7.65 -0.90
C THR A 171 14.02 7.45 -0.31
N MET A 172 13.16 8.46 -0.37
CA MET A 172 11.78 8.36 0.13
C MET A 172 10.99 7.29 -0.64
N ALA A 173 11.03 7.31 -1.98
CA ALA A 173 10.41 6.28 -2.81
C ALA A 173 10.91 4.87 -2.45
N GLY A 174 12.22 4.71 -2.26
CA GLY A 174 12.82 3.44 -1.81
C GLY A 174 12.30 2.98 -0.46
N LEU A 175 12.19 3.89 0.52
CA LEU A 175 11.63 3.58 1.84
C LEU A 175 10.15 3.17 1.77
N PHE A 176 9.34 3.84 0.96
CA PHE A 176 7.96 3.44 0.72
C PHE A 176 7.86 2.07 0.05
N ALA A 177 8.71 1.79 -0.95
CA ALA A 177 8.75 0.50 -1.64
C ALA A 177 9.13 -0.64 -0.69
N VAL A 178 10.19 -0.46 0.12
CA VAL A 178 10.64 -1.44 1.11
C VAL A 178 9.57 -1.62 2.19
N GLY A 179 8.97 -0.53 2.67
CA GLY A 179 7.87 -0.57 3.63
C GLY A 179 6.68 -1.38 3.12
N ALA A 180 6.28 -1.16 1.86
CA ALA A 180 5.19 -1.89 1.22
C ALA A 180 5.53 -3.38 1.08
N LEU A 181 6.76 -3.70 0.66
CA LEU A 181 7.26 -5.07 0.52
C LEU A 181 7.23 -5.83 1.85
N VAL A 182 7.80 -5.23 2.90
CA VAL A 182 7.83 -5.81 4.25
C VAL A 182 6.41 -5.93 4.80
N GLY A 183 5.56 -4.93 4.55
CA GLY A 183 4.15 -4.94 4.92
C GLY A 183 3.38 -6.09 4.28
N ASP A 184 3.55 -6.33 2.98
CA ASP A 184 2.88 -7.44 2.29
C ASP A 184 3.41 -8.81 2.75
N LEU A 185 4.73 -8.93 2.94
CA LEU A 185 5.35 -10.15 3.47
C LEU A 185 4.86 -10.50 4.88
N ARG A 186 4.72 -9.50 5.75
CA ARG A 186 4.15 -9.68 7.10
C ARG A 186 2.69 -10.09 7.05
N ARG A 187 1.88 -9.40 6.24
CA ARG A 187 0.45 -9.72 6.03
C ARG A 187 0.28 -11.16 5.54
N ARG A 188 1.03 -11.57 4.52
CA ARG A 188 1.00 -12.93 3.97
C ARG A 188 1.46 -13.98 4.98
N THR A 189 2.48 -13.67 5.79
CA THR A 189 2.91 -14.57 6.88
C THR A 189 1.83 -14.73 7.95
N LEU A 190 1.13 -13.64 8.31
CA LEU A 190 0.01 -13.68 9.24
C LEU A 190 -1.16 -14.52 8.70
N ILE A 191 -1.50 -14.36 7.42
CA ILE A 191 -2.48 -15.21 6.72
C ILE A 191 -2.07 -16.68 6.75
N ASP A 192 -0.80 -16.98 6.48
CA ASP A 192 -0.28 -18.34 6.53
C ASP A 192 -0.35 -18.94 7.95
N CYS A 193 -0.11 -18.14 8.99
CA CYS A 193 -0.28 -18.57 10.39
C CYS A 193 -1.73 -18.93 10.72
N PHE A 194 -2.71 -18.17 10.20
CA PHE A 194 -4.13 -18.50 10.34
C PHE A 194 -4.52 -19.77 9.56
N LEU A 195 -4.12 -19.87 8.29
CA LEU A 195 -4.44 -21.00 7.43
C LEU A 195 -3.87 -22.33 7.93
N ARG A 196 -2.74 -22.29 8.65
CA ARG A 196 -2.07 -23.47 9.23
C ARG A 196 -2.54 -23.83 10.63
N GLU A 197 -3.56 -23.17 11.17
CA GLU A 197 -4.09 -23.41 12.53
C GLU A 197 -3.02 -23.28 13.63
N GLN A 198 -1.92 -22.56 13.37
CA GLN A 198 -0.89 -22.25 14.39
C GLN A 198 -1.38 -21.18 15.37
N ILE A 199 -2.49 -20.52 15.01
CA ILE A 199 -3.25 -19.55 15.80
C ILE A 199 -4.71 -20.02 15.71
N ALA A 200 -5.35 -20.24 16.86
CA ALA A 200 -6.69 -20.83 16.91
C ALA A 200 -7.76 -19.85 16.42
N ILE A 201 -8.10 -19.89 15.11
CA ILE A 201 -9.25 -19.20 14.51
C ILE A 201 -9.86 -20.06 13.38
N PRO A 202 -11.19 -20.22 13.27
CA PRO A 202 -11.81 -21.15 12.32
C PRO A 202 -11.87 -20.64 10.86
N ARG A 203 -11.79 -21.58 9.92
CA ARG A 203 -11.49 -21.44 8.46
C ARG A 203 -12.49 -20.66 7.57
N ARG A 204 -13.51 -19.95 8.06
CA ARG A 204 -14.70 -19.63 7.23
C ARG A 204 -14.56 -18.55 6.14
N TYR A 205 -13.49 -17.74 6.10
CA TYR A 205 -13.39 -16.64 5.11
C TYR A 205 -12.21 -16.69 4.12
N PHE A 206 -11.18 -17.50 4.36
CA PHE A 206 -10.04 -17.56 3.42
C PHE A 206 -10.43 -18.13 2.03
N GLY A 207 -11.52 -18.89 1.94
CA GLY A 207 -12.05 -19.41 0.68
C GLY A 207 -12.87 -18.40 -0.15
N LYS A 208 -13.34 -17.28 0.44
CA LYS A 208 -14.14 -16.28 -0.30
C LYS A 208 -13.33 -15.06 -0.75
N ALA A 209 -12.27 -14.69 -0.03
CA ALA A 209 -11.40 -13.58 -0.42
C ALA A 209 -10.47 -13.92 -1.60
N MET A 210 -10.22 -15.21 -1.89
CA MET A 210 -9.42 -15.66 -3.05
C MET A 210 -10.26 -16.10 -4.26
N CYS A 211 -11.59 -16.07 -4.19
CA CYS A 211 -12.49 -16.53 -5.26
C CYS A 211 -13.44 -15.47 -5.83
N ASN A 212 -13.35 -14.22 -5.38
CA ASN A 212 -14.24 -13.14 -5.82
C ASN A 212 -13.57 -12.07 -6.71
N ASP A 213 -12.40 -12.37 -7.27
CA ASP A 213 -11.83 -11.60 -8.40
C ASP A 213 -11.94 -12.42 -9.70
N GLN A 214 -13.16 -12.90 -10.00
CA GLN A 214 -13.59 -13.28 -11.36
C GLN A 214 -14.64 -12.30 -11.85
#